data_AF-A0A819AGE4-F1
#
_entry.id   AF-A0A819AGE4-F1
#
_cell.length_a   1.000
_cell.length_b   1.000
_cell.length_c   1.000
_cell.angle_alpha   90.00
_cell.angle_beta   90.00
_cell.angle_gamma   90.00
#
_symmetry.space_group_name_H-M   'P 1'
#
loop_
_entity.id
_entity.type
_entity.pdbx_description
1 polymer ?
#
loop_
_entity_poly.entity_id
_entity_poly.type
_entity_poly.pdbx_seq_one_letter_code
_entity_poly.pdbx_strand_id
1 'polypeptide(L)'
;MSKNKTEEKSSATNQDDDDDDEMDRLARQMLIEEAKRNKIRAETQGALGWQKPTMVTNRKFLRNTLISNAVHNINKNEQERQQRIKSIMNRKQDDYEHQRKRSRTPPHSSRRKHDKDDTTCDLSSKRIKKEK
;
A
#
# COMPACT_ATOMS: atom_id res chain seq x y z
N MET A 1 47.46 -51.68 43.69
CA MET A 1 46.98 -51.28 42.35
C MET A 1 46.28 -49.94 42.47
N SER A 2 47.04 -48.84 42.35
CA SER A 2 46.51 -47.47 42.43
C SER A 2 45.94 -47.06 41.08
N LYS A 3 44.71 -46.52 41.10
CA LYS A 3 44.00 -46.02 39.92
C LYS A 3 44.49 -44.60 39.64
N ASN A 4 45.16 -44.41 38.51
CA ASN A 4 45.37 -43.08 37.94
C ASN A 4 44.27 -42.87 36.88
N LYS A 5 43.19 -42.19 37.28
CA LYS A 5 42.19 -41.68 36.34
C LYS A 5 42.62 -40.26 35.97
N THR A 6 43.20 -40.12 34.79
CA THR A 6 43.58 -38.86 34.17
C THR A 6 42.31 -38.03 33.96
N GLU A 7 42.16 -36.94 34.70
CA GLU A 7 41.21 -35.87 34.38
C GLU A 7 41.87 -34.94 33.36
N GLU A 8 41.73 -35.26 32.07
CA GLU A 8 41.90 -34.25 31.03
C GLU A 8 40.60 -33.44 30.94
N LYS A 9 40.57 -32.32 31.66
CA LYS A 9 39.57 -31.27 31.48
C LYS A 9 39.80 -30.59 30.13
N SER A 10 38.92 -30.92 29.18
CA SER A 10 38.33 -30.03 28.16
C SER A 10 39.11 -28.75 27.82
N SER A 11 40.00 -28.83 26.84
CA SER A 11 40.58 -27.69 26.13
C SER A 11 39.80 -27.39 24.85
N ALA A 12 38.51 -27.09 24.97
CA ALA A 12 37.71 -26.68 23.82
C ALA A 12 36.72 -25.60 24.27
N THR A 13 36.54 -24.60 23.39
CA THR A 13 35.64 -23.44 23.42
C THR A 13 36.07 -22.29 24.34
N ASN A 14 36.67 -21.23 23.75
CA ASN A 14 36.66 -19.82 24.20
C ASN A 14 37.33 -19.00 23.08
N GLN A 15 36.61 -18.73 22.00
CA GLN A 15 37.10 -17.85 20.93
C GLN A 15 35.94 -17.07 20.28
N ASP A 16 34.72 -17.59 20.35
CA ASP A 16 33.53 -16.92 19.80
C ASP A 16 32.88 -15.91 20.79
N ASP A 17 32.99 -16.11 22.11
CA ASP A 17 32.42 -15.19 23.11
C ASP A 17 33.23 -13.88 23.24
N ASP A 18 34.55 -13.93 23.02
CA ASP A 18 35.43 -12.75 23.06
C ASP A 18 35.14 -11.79 21.88
N ASP A 19 34.81 -12.35 20.72
CA ASP A 19 34.44 -11.59 19.53
C ASP A 19 33.08 -10.90 19.72
N ASP A 20 32.10 -11.59 20.30
CA ASP A 20 30.77 -11.04 20.58
C ASP A 20 30.83 -9.91 21.63
N ASP A 21 31.61 -10.09 22.71
CA ASP A 21 31.81 -9.06 23.73
C ASP A 21 32.54 -7.82 23.17
N GLU A 22 33.49 -8.02 22.26
CA GLU A 22 34.16 -6.93 21.55
C GLU A 22 33.20 -6.18 20.62
N MET A 23 32.37 -6.90 19.87
CA MET A 23 31.33 -6.31 19.02
C MET A 23 30.31 -5.51 19.85
N ASP A 24 29.90 -6.03 20.99
CA ASP A 24 28.97 -5.37 21.91
C ASP A 24 29.56 -4.08 22.48
N ARG A 25 30.85 -4.11 22.85
CA ARG A 25 31.57 -2.92 23.30
C ARG A 25 31.65 -1.88 22.19
N LEU A 26 31.96 -2.29 20.97
CA LEU A 26 32.04 -1.39 19.81
C LEU A 26 30.68 -0.80 19.46
N ALA A 27 29.62 -1.60 19.49
CA ALA A 27 28.25 -1.17 19.26
C ALA A 27 27.80 -0.13 20.29
N ARG A 28 28.08 -0.35 21.58
CA ARG A 28 27.79 0.62 22.65
C ARG A 28 28.54 1.93 22.44
N GLN A 29 29.82 1.86 22.06
CA GLN A 29 30.59 3.06 21.75
C GLN A 29 29.99 3.83 20.57
N MET A 30 29.66 3.14 19.48
CA MET A 30 29.06 3.76 18.29
C MET A 30 27.71 4.43 18.61
N LEU A 31 26.87 3.82 19.45
CA LEU A 31 25.63 4.43 19.93
C LEU A 31 25.87 5.74 20.69
N ILE A 32 26.86 5.76 21.59
CA ILE A 32 27.21 6.97 22.36
C ILE A 32 27.73 8.07 21.45
N GLU A 33 28.58 7.73 20.49
CA GLU A 33 29.11 8.69 19.52
C GLU A 33 28.02 9.29 18.64
N GLU A 34 27.10 8.46 18.14
CA GLU A 34 25.98 8.93 17.33
C GLU A 34 25.02 9.80 18.15
N ALA A 35 24.76 9.45 19.41
CA ALA A 35 23.98 10.29 20.32
C ALA A 35 24.62 11.68 20.52
N LYS A 36 25.96 11.75 20.66
CA LYS A 36 26.68 13.03 20.75
C LYS A 36 26.53 13.85 19.46
N ARG A 37 26.66 13.23 18.29
CA ARG A 37 26.42 13.92 17.00
C ARG A 37 24.98 14.42 16.88
N ASN A 38 24.02 13.61 17.31
CA ASN A 38 22.60 13.96 17.28
C ASN A 38 22.27 15.12 18.22
N LYS A 39 22.90 15.19 19.40
CA LYS A 39 22.81 16.35 20.30
C LYS A 39 23.24 17.63 19.58
N ILE A 40 24.44 17.64 18.99
CA ILE A 40 24.96 18.81 18.26
C ILE A 40 24.03 19.19 17.10
N ARG A 41 23.53 18.21 16.37
CA ARG A 41 22.60 18.43 15.26
C ARG A 41 21.29 19.06 15.73
N ALA A 42 20.71 18.56 16.83
CA ALA A 42 19.50 19.12 17.42
C ALA A 42 19.73 20.53 17.98
N GLU A 43 20.89 20.82 18.56
CA GLU A 43 21.25 22.18 18.99
C GLU A 43 21.42 23.14 17.81
N THR A 44 22.00 22.69 16.69
CA THR A 44 22.26 23.51 15.51
C THR A 44 21.01 23.74 14.65
N GLN A 45 20.20 22.70 14.44
CA GLN A 45 19.09 22.68 13.47
C GLN A 45 17.72 22.51 14.14
N GLY A 46 17.66 22.31 15.45
CA GLY A 46 16.40 22.05 16.16
C GLY A 46 15.66 20.84 15.62
N ALA A 47 14.34 20.97 15.48
CA ALA A 47 13.48 19.94 14.90
C ALA A 47 13.84 19.58 13.45
N LEU A 48 14.45 20.50 12.68
CA LEU A 48 14.87 20.23 11.30
C LEU A 48 16.06 19.26 11.22
N GLY A 49 16.83 19.07 12.31
CA GLY A 49 17.95 18.13 12.34
C GLY A 49 17.56 16.66 12.23
N TRP A 50 16.31 16.33 12.51
CA TRP A 50 15.74 15.00 12.31
C TRP A 50 15.24 14.78 10.89
N GLN A 51 15.09 15.84 10.10
CA GLN A 51 14.71 15.73 8.71
C GLN A 51 15.89 15.21 7.89
N LYS A 52 15.64 14.22 7.03
CA LYS A 52 16.65 13.72 6.09
C LYS A 52 17.22 14.90 5.29
N PRO A 53 18.56 15.10 5.27
CA PRO A 53 19.14 16.21 4.54
C PRO A 53 18.74 16.13 3.08
N THR A 54 18.13 17.19 2.57
CA THR A 54 17.83 17.30 1.15
C THR A 54 19.17 17.38 0.44
N MET A 55 19.52 16.32 -0.29
CA MET A 55 20.75 16.29 -1.07
C MET A 55 20.85 17.55 -1.94
N VAL A 56 22.07 18.07 -2.08
CA VAL A 56 22.36 19.23 -2.94
C VAL A 56 22.13 18.79 -4.39
N THR A 57 20.88 18.88 -4.83
CA THR A 57 20.50 18.61 -6.22
C THR A 57 20.60 19.91 -7.01
N ASN A 58 20.91 19.80 -8.29
CA ASN A 58 20.92 20.98 -9.15
C ASN A 58 19.51 21.58 -9.23
N ARG A 59 19.35 22.85 -8.84
CA ARG A 59 18.06 23.56 -8.84
C ARG A 59 17.30 23.44 -10.17
N LYS A 60 18.00 23.52 -11.31
CA LYS A 60 17.38 23.39 -12.64
C LYS A 60 16.88 21.96 -12.87
N PHE A 61 17.69 20.96 -12.51
CA PHE A 61 17.32 19.56 -12.62
C PHE A 61 16.09 19.26 -11.78
N LEU A 62 16.12 19.59 -10.47
CA LEU A 62 14.99 19.35 -9.57
C LEU A 62 13.71 20.01 -10.08
N ARG A 63 13.78 21.29 -10.48
CA ARG A 63 12.62 22.00 -11.03
C ARG A 63 12.07 21.31 -12.27
N ASN A 64 12.94 20.94 -13.21
CA ASN A 64 12.50 20.28 -14.44
C ASN A 64 11.90 18.90 -14.17
N THR A 65 12.48 18.12 -13.25
CA THR A 65 11.96 16.82 -12.80
C THR A 65 10.60 16.94 -12.11
N LEU A 66 10.41 17.93 -11.24
CA LEU A 66 9.13 18.16 -10.58
C LEU A 66 8.05 18.59 -11.58
N ILE A 67 8.38 19.52 -12.49
CA ILE A 67 7.44 19.98 -13.52
C ILE A 67 7.10 18.84 -14.49
N SER A 68 8.08 18.07 -14.96
CA SER A 68 7.84 16.97 -15.90
C SER A 68 6.95 15.89 -15.29
N ASN A 69 7.18 15.53 -14.02
CA ASN A 69 6.35 14.57 -13.31
C ASN A 69 4.95 15.11 -13.02
N ALA A 70 4.82 16.38 -12.60
CA ALA A 70 3.52 17.01 -12.38
C ALA A 70 2.69 17.04 -13.67
N VAL A 71 3.29 17.43 -14.79
CA VAL A 71 2.64 17.44 -16.11
C VAL A 71 2.31 16.02 -16.57
N HIS A 72 3.21 15.06 -16.39
CA HIS A 72 2.96 13.66 -16.71
C HIS A 72 1.77 13.09 -15.94
N ASN A 73 1.66 13.39 -14.65
CA ASN A 73 0.54 12.97 -13.80
C ASN A 73 -0.79 13.60 -14.22
N ILE A 74 -0.78 14.90 -14.58
CA ILE A 74 -1.97 15.59 -15.12
C ILE A 74 -2.42 14.93 -16.42
N ASN A 75 -1.49 14.68 -17.35
CA ASN A 75 -1.81 14.07 -18.64
C ASN A 75 -2.31 12.63 -18.50
N LYS A 76 -1.72 11.84 -17.58
CA LYS A 76 -2.18 10.48 -17.28
C LYS A 76 -3.61 10.47 -16.71
N ASN A 77 -3.90 11.36 -15.75
CA ASN A 77 -5.24 11.49 -15.18
C ASN A 77 -6.26 11.93 -16.23
N GLU A 78 -5.88 12.84 -17.13
CA GLU A 78 -6.75 13.29 -18.21
C GLU A 78 -7.02 12.16 -19.23
N GLN A 79 -6.00 11.39 -19.60
CA GLN A 79 -6.19 10.20 -20.45
C GLN A 79 -7.10 9.17 -19.80
N GLU A 80 -6.92 8.88 -18.50
CA GLU A 80 -7.79 7.97 -17.78
C GLU A 80 -9.23 8.49 -17.72
N ARG A 81 -9.42 9.80 -17.50
CA ARG A 81 -10.73 10.45 -17.53
C ARG A 81 -11.40 10.31 -18.90
N GLN A 82 -10.67 10.55 -19.98
CA GLN A 82 -11.17 10.40 -21.35
C GLN A 82 -11.53 8.94 -21.67
N GLN A 83 -10.73 7.97 -21.22
CA GLN A 83 -11.05 6.55 -21.36
C GLN A 83 -12.32 6.17 -20.61
N ARG A 84 -12.50 6.65 -19.37
CA ARG A 84 -13.74 6.46 -18.60
C ARG A 84 -14.95 7.04 -19.32
N ILE A 85 -14.87 8.27 -19.80
CA ILE A 85 -15.96 8.91 -20.57
C ILE A 85 -16.29 8.11 -21.83
N LYS A 86 -15.28 7.68 -22.59
CA LYS A 86 -15.46 6.85 -23.79
C LYS A 86 -16.13 5.51 -23.47
N SER A 87 -15.73 4.86 -22.38
CA SER A 87 -16.36 3.61 -21.94
C SER A 87 -17.83 3.76 -21.57
N ILE A 88 -18.20 4.88 -20.91
CA ILE A 88 -19.59 5.19 -20.56
C ILE A 88 -20.41 5.47 -21.82
N MET A 89 -19.86 6.21 -22.77
CA MET A 89 -20.52 6.50 -24.05
C MET A 89 -20.79 5.22 -24.84
N ASN A 90 -19.81 4.33 -24.94
CA ASN A 90 -19.98 3.04 -25.62
C ASN A 90 -21.07 2.19 -24.96
N ARG A 91 -21.05 2.05 -23.61
CA ARG A 91 -22.11 1.30 -22.90
C ARG A 91 -23.51 1.85 -23.16
N LYS A 92 -23.66 3.18 -23.15
CA LYS A 92 -24.94 3.82 -23.48
C LYS A 92 -25.36 3.52 -24.91
N GLN A 93 -24.44 3.57 -25.86
CA GLN A 93 -24.72 3.28 -27.26
C GLN A 93 -25.16 1.82 -27.45
N ASP A 94 -24.49 0.89 -26.77
CA ASP A 94 -24.88 -0.53 -26.75
C ASP A 94 -26.29 -0.70 -26.16
N ASP A 95 -26.61 -0.04 -25.03
CA ASP A 95 -27.93 -0.08 -24.42
C ASP A 95 -29.03 0.46 -25.36
N TYR A 96 -28.78 1.61 -26.02
CA TYR A 96 -29.69 2.17 -27.01
C TYR A 96 -29.91 1.21 -28.19
N GLU A 97 -28.86 0.54 -28.66
CA GLU A 97 -28.97 -0.42 -29.75
C GLU A 97 -29.74 -1.69 -29.33
N HIS A 98 -29.52 -2.19 -28.12
CA HIS A 98 -30.26 -3.32 -27.56
C HIS A 98 -31.75 -2.98 -27.39
N GLN A 99 -32.08 -1.79 -26.88
CA GLN A 99 -33.47 -1.34 -26.79
C GLN A 99 -34.11 -1.23 -28.17
N ARG A 100 -33.41 -0.65 -29.17
CA ARG A 100 -33.94 -0.53 -30.53
C ARG A 100 -34.18 -1.88 -31.21
N LYS A 101 -33.37 -2.90 -30.90
CA LYS A 101 -33.56 -4.28 -31.37
C LYS A 101 -34.77 -4.94 -30.70
N ARG A 102 -34.98 -4.74 -29.39
CA ARG A 102 -36.18 -5.23 -28.67
C ARG A 102 -37.47 -4.57 -29.14
N SER A 103 -37.44 -3.29 -29.50
CA SER A 103 -38.63 -2.58 -30.01
C SER A 103 -39.00 -2.95 -31.44
N ARG A 104 -38.12 -3.63 -32.19
CA ARG A 104 -38.34 -4.07 -33.58
C ARG A 104 -38.94 -5.47 -33.71
N THR A 105 -39.05 -6.23 -32.62
CA THR A 105 -39.78 -7.50 -32.64
C THR A 105 -41.26 -7.23 -32.37
N PRO A 106 -42.19 -7.66 -33.25
CA PRO A 106 -43.63 -7.60 -32.96
C PRO A 106 -43.92 -8.37 -31.66
N PRO A 107 -44.87 -7.93 -30.81
CA PRO A 107 -45.22 -8.68 -29.62
C PRO A 107 -45.70 -10.07 -30.06
N HIS A 108 -44.95 -11.11 -29.71
CA HIS A 108 -45.39 -12.48 -29.93
C HIS A 108 -46.66 -12.66 -29.10
N SER A 109 -47.78 -12.87 -29.78
CA SER A 109 -49.08 -13.19 -29.19
C SER A 109 -48.93 -14.39 -28.24
N SER A 110 -48.77 -14.12 -26.95
CA SER A 110 -48.96 -15.12 -25.91
C SER A 110 -50.45 -15.17 -25.61
N ARG A 111 -51.08 -16.26 -26.06
CA ARG A 111 -52.47 -16.57 -25.71
C ARG A 111 -52.62 -16.56 -24.19
N ARG A 112 -53.64 -15.82 -23.76
CA ARG A 112 -54.19 -15.76 -22.41
C ARG A 112 -54.36 -17.16 -21.82
N LYS A 113 -53.93 -17.35 -20.58
CA LYS A 113 -54.76 -18.03 -19.57
C LYS A 113 -54.79 -17.17 -18.31
N HIS A 114 -56.00 -17.03 -17.83
CA HIS A 114 -56.45 -16.19 -16.74
C HIS A 114 -56.76 -17.15 -15.60
N ASP A 115 -55.98 -17.11 -14.53
CA ASP A 115 -56.26 -17.69 -13.22
C ASP A 115 -55.49 -16.77 -12.25
N LYS A 116 -56.13 -15.71 -11.73
CA LYS A 116 -56.76 -15.61 -10.40
C LYS A 116 -55.85 -16.06 -9.23
N ASP A 117 -55.97 -15.28 -8.15
CA ASP A 117 -55.43 -15.48 -6.79
C ASP A 117 -53.97 -14.98 -6.64
N ASP A 118 -53.54 -14.24 -5.62
CA ASP A 118 -54.17 -13.58 -4.48
C ASP A 118 -53.06 -12.77 -3.79
N THR A 119 -53.41 -11.86 -2.88
CA THR A 119 -52.56 -11.23 -1.85
C THR A 119 -51.53 -10.15 -2.24
N THR A 120 -51.99 -8.90 -2.05
CA THR A 120 -51.41 -7.88 -1.15
C THR A 120 -49.88 -7.77 -0.99
N CYS A 121 -49.41 -6.59 -1.35
CA CYS A 121 -48.25 -5.87 -0.83
C CYS A 121 -47.98 -6.06 0.68
N ASP A 122 -46.73 -6.24 1.08
CA ASP A 122 -46.13 -5.33 2.07
C ASP A 122 -44.59 -5.32 2.04
N LEU A 123 -44.05 -4.15 2.33
CA LEU A 123 -42.67 -3.71 2.32
C LEU A 123 -41.90 -4.25 3.53
N SER A 124 -40.63 -4.64 3.35
CA SER A 124 -39.67 -4.46 4.44
C SER A 124 -38.22 -4.47 3.96
N SER A 125 -37.70 -3.27 3.74
CA SER A 125 -36.27 -3.00 3.81
C SER A 125 -35.77 -3.26 5.23
N LYS A 126 -34.81 -4.18 5.41
CA LYS A 126 -33.99 -4.23 6.63
C LYS A 126 -32.50 -4.25 6.28
N ARG A 127 -31.95 -3.04 6.30
CA ARG A 127 -30.53 -2.71 6.39
C ARG A 127 -29.98 -3.27 7.71
N ILE A 128 -29.08 -4.26 7.65
CA ILE A 128 -28.34 -4.73 8.82
C ILE A 128 -27.07 -3.89 8.93
N LYS A 129 -27.02 -2.98 9.92
CA LYS A 129 -25.76 -2.44 10.45
C LYS A 129 -25.26 -3.44 11.49
N LYS A 130 -24.04 -3.95 11.31
CA LYS A 130 -23.30 -4.67 12.36
C LYS A 130 -22.32 -3.68 12.97
N GLU A 131 -22.53 -3.33 14.23
CA GLU A 131 -21.50 -2.88 15.15
C GLU A 131 -21.20 -4.04 16.10
N LYS A 132 -19.91 -4.38 16.21
CA LYS A 132 -19.15 -4.58 17.44
C LYS A 132 -17.70 -4.85 17.07
#